data_AF-A0A0B1S091-F1
#
_entry.id   AF-A0A0B1S091-F1
#
_cell.length_a   1.000
_cell.length_b   1.000
_cell.length_c   1.000
_cell.angle_alpha   90.00
_cell.angle_beta   90.00
_cell.angle_gamma   90.00
#
_symmetry.space_group_name_H-M   'P 1'
#
loop_
_entity.id
_entity.type
_entity.pdbx_description
1 polymer ?
#
loop_
_entity_poly.entity_id
_entity_poly.type
_entity_poly.pdbx_seq_one_letter_code
_entity_poly.pdbx_strand_id
1 'polypeptide(L)'
;MQMTPRRHELVSIWLMSIGTLFLYFGYFTQSFICEGVIHSAHTKDPNRISKYAGYYGQAVHYTAFATSSLFSASLMHYLSSKWMLVSGTCLFAIYYLGFFYINTYYYYFSQITMGIAYSGKF
;
A
#
# COMPACT_ATOMS: atom_id res chain seq x y z
N MET A 1 12.66 -30.65 -14.42
CA MET A 1 11.34 -30.83 -15.07
C MET A 1 10.91 -29.50 -15.66
N GLN A 2 10.94 -29.34 -16.99
CA GLN A 2 10.37 -28.15 -17.63
C GLN A 2 8.84 -28.33 -17.72
N MET A 3 8.09 -27.34 -17.25
CA MET A 3 6.63 -27.35 -17.34
C MET A 3 6.20 -27.02 -18.76
N THR A 4 5.06 -27.58 -19.20
CA THR A 4 4.46 -27.16 -20.47
C THR A 4 4.03 -25.68 -20.40
N PRO A 5 4.07 -24.91 -21.50
CA PRO A 5 3.77 -23.48 -21.50
C PRO A 5 2.44 -23.14 -20.81
N ARG A 6 1.38 -23.89 -21.12
CA ARG A 6 0.06 -23.74 -20.50
C ARG A 6 0.05 -23.97 -18.99
N ARG A 7 0.85 -24.92 -18.47
CA ARG A 7 0.95 -25.16 -17.02
C ARG A 7 1.68 -24.03 -16.32
N HIS A 8 2.73 -23.50 -16.95
CA HIS A 8 3.48 -22.36 -16.43
C HIS A 8 2.63 -21.08 -16.36
N GLU A 9 1.84 -20.81 -17.40
CA GLU A 9 0.87 -19.71 -17.43
C GLU A 9 -0.17 -19.83 -16.32
N LEU A 10 -0.80 -21.01 -16.17
CA LEU A 10 -1.80 -21.25 -15.13
C LEU A 10 -1.23 -21.04 -13.72
N VAL A 11 -0.05 -21.58 -13.45
CA VAL A 11 0.62 -21.40 -12.15
C VAL A 11 0.91 -19.92 -11.89
N SER A 12 1.37 -19.18 -12.91
CA SER A 12 1.64 -17.74 -12.79
C SER A 12 0.38 -16.94 -12.49
N ILE A 13 -0.73 -17.24 -13.17
CA ILE A 13 -2.03 -16.60 -12.95
C ILE A 13 -2.54 -16.87 -11.54
N TRP A 14 -2.47 -18.12 -11.08
CA TRP A 14 -2.90 -18.48 -9.72
C TRP A 14 -2.06 -17.77 -8.65
N LEU A 15 -0.74 -17.76 -8.78
CA LEU A 15 0.16 -17.08 -7.84
C LEU A 15 -0.09 -15.57 -7.81
N MET A 16 -0.27 -14.94 -8.97
CA MET A 16 -0.62 -13.53 -9.06
C MET A 16 -1.96 -13.24 -8.38
N SER A 17 -2.99 -14.03 -8.71
CA SER A 17 -4.35 -13.82 -8.17
C SER A 17 -4.40 -13.99 -6.65
N ILE A 18 -3.75 -15.03 -6.12
CA ILE A 18 -3.68 -15.27 -4.68
C ILE A 18 -2.90 -14.16 -3.98
N GLY A 19 -1.75 -13.76 -4.53
CA GLY A 19 -0.96 -12.66 -3.99
C GLY A 19 -1.73 -11.34 -3.94
N THR A 20 -2.45 -11.02 -5.02
CA THR A 20 -3.32 -9.84 -5.10
C THR A 20 -4.46 -9.91 -4.08
N LEU A 21 -5.12 -11.07 -3.94
CA LEU A 21 -6.20 -11.25 -2.97
C LEU A 21 -5.73 -10.97 -1.53
N PHE A 22 -4.60 -11.54 -1.12
CA PHE A 22 -4.06 -11.29 0.23
C PHE A 22 -3.64 -9.83 0.44
N LEU A 23 -3.11 -9.18 -0.60
CA LEU A 23 -2.72 -7.79 -0.55
C LEU A 23 -3.92 -6.86 -0.32
N TYR A 24 -4.99 -7.04 -1.08
CA TYR A 24 -6.22 -6.26 -0.92
C TYR A 24 -6.92 -6.57 0.39
N PHE A 25 -6.97 -7.84 0.79
CA PHE A 25 -7.56 -8.24 2.07
C PHE A 25 -6.87 -7.54 3.24
N GLY A 26 -5.53 -7.61 3.31
CA GLY A 26 -4.76 -6.92 4.35
C GLY A 26 -4.96 -5.41 4.33
N TYR A 27 -5.01 -4.80 3.14
CA TYR A 27 -5.27 -3.38 2.97
C TYR A 27 -6.65 -2.96 3.51
N PHE A 28 -7.71 -3.69 3.17
CA PHE A 28 -9.06 -3.39 3.66
C PHE A 28 -9.18 -3.58 5.17
N THR A 29 -8.61 -4.66 5.72
CA THR A 29 -8.57 -4.89 7.16
C THR A 29 -7.82 -3.77 7.89
N GLN A 30 -6.67 -3.34 7.36
CA GLN A 30 -5.92 -2.23 7.92
C GLN A 30 -6.74 -0.93 7.88
N SER A 31 -7.37 -0.62 6.76
CA SER A 31 -8.16 0.60 6.60
C SER A 31 -9.33 0.66 7.59
N PHE A 32 -9.97 -0.49 7.85
CA PHE A 32 -11.05 -0.61 8.83
C PHE A 32 -10.58 -0.37 10.28
N ILE A 33 -9.40 -0.90 10.64
CA ILE A 33 -8.89 -0.85 12.02
C ILE A 33 -8.09 0.44 12.30
N CYS A 34 -7.54 1.09 11.26
CA CYS A 34 -6.62 2.22 11.37
C CYS A 34 -7.15 3.38 12.22
N GLU A 35 -8.39 3.80 12.00
CA GLU A 35 -8.99 4.92 12.75
C GLU A 35 -9.11 4.58 14.23
N GLY A 36 -9.54 3.35 14.57
CA GLY A 36 -9.62 2.90 15.96
C GLY A 36 -8.25 2.87 16.65
N VAL A 37 -7.20 2.44 15.95
CA VAL A 37 -5.83 2.42 16.47
C VAL A 37 -5.30 3.83 16.72
N ILE A 38 -5.49 4.73 15.76
CA ILE A 38 -5.05 6.14 15.86
C ILE A 38 -5.80 6.86 16.98
N HIS A 39 -7.10 6.64 17.08
CA HIS A 39 -7.93 7.23 18.13
C HIS A 39 -7.49 6.77 19.52
N SER A 40 -7.18 5.48 19.67
CA SER A 40 -6.62 4.91 20.91
C SER A 40 -5.24 5.50 21.25
N ALA A 41 -4.38 5.69 20.24
CA ALA A 41 -3.07 6.33 20.42
C ALA A 41 -3.19 7.80 20.84
N HIS A 42 -4.10 8.57 20.21
CA HIS A 42 -4.39 9.96 20.56
C HIS A 42 -4.92 10.10 21.99
N THR A 43 -5.74 9.16 22.46
CA THR A 43 -6.27 9.17 23.82
C THR A 43 -5.17 9.05 24.89
N LYS A 44 -4.08 8.34 24.57
CA LYS A 44 -2.91 8.20 25.46
C LYS A 44 -1.95 9.38 25.36
N ASP A 45 -1.74 9.92 24.16
CA ASP A 45 -0.84 11.04 23.91
C ASP A 45 -1.44 11.98 22.85
N PRO A 46 -2.16 13.03 23.27
CA PRO A 46 -2.89 13.93 22.36
C PRO A 46 -1.98 14.74 21.43
N ASN A 47 -0.73 14.98 21.83
CA ASN A 47 0.22 15.80 21.07
C ASN A 47 0.90 15.03 19.94
N ARG A 48 0.85 13.69 19.99
CA ARG A 48 1.57 12.81 19.07
C ARG A 48 0.86 12.61 17.73
N ILE A 49 -0.47 12.59 17.72
CA ILE A 49 -1.29 12.38 16.53
C ILE A 49 -2.67 13.01 16.70
N SER A 50 -3.25 13.54 15.62
CA SER A 50 -4.59 14.14 15.67
C SER A 50 -5.69 13.10 15.84
N LYS A 51 -6.79 13.48 16.52
CA LYS A 51 -7.96 12.63 16.80
C LYS A 51 -8.55 11.96 15.57
N TYR A 52 -8.54 12.64 14.43
CA TYR A 52 -9.12 12.19 13.15
C TYR A 52 -8.05 11.88 12.10
N ALA A 53 -6.81 11.63 12.52
CA ALA A 53 -5.70 11.45 11.59
C ALA A 53 -5.89 10.24 10.68
N GLY A 54 -6.69 9.22 11.03
CA GLY A 54 -6.97 8.12 10.12
C GLY A 54 -7.77 8.56 8.90
N TYR A 55 -8.81 9.37 9.09
CA TYR A 55 -9.57 9.95 7.96
C TYR A 55 -8.71 10.87 7.09
N TYR A 56 -7.92 11.76 7.71
CA TYR A 56 -7.00 12.62 6.95
C TYR A 56 -5.94 11.80 6.21
N GLY A 57 -5.42 10.74 6.83
CA GLY A 57 -4.46 9.83 6.22
C GLY A 57 -5.03 9.17 4.96
N GLN A 58 -6.27 8.71 5.01
CA GLN A 58 -6.96 8.14 3.84
C GLN A 58 -7.16 9.17 2.72
N ALA A 59 -7.56 10.41 3.05
CA ALA A 59 -7.68 11.47 2.05
C ALA A 59 -6.34 11.78 1.36
N VAL A 60 -5.26 11.84 2.13
CA VAL A 60 -3.90 12.03 1.61
C VAL A 60 -3.48 10.86 0.71
N HIS A 61 -3.74 9.62 1.15
CA HIS A 61 -3.49 8.42 0.37
C HIS A 61 -4.18 8.49 -1.00
N TYR A 62 -5.50 8.71 -1.02
CA TYR A 62 -6.26 8.74 -2.27
C TYR A 62 -5.83 9.88 -3.20
N THR A 63 -5.44 11.04 -2.64
CA THR A 63 -4.91 12.16 -3.44
C THR A 63 -3.56 11.81 -4.05
N ALA A 64 -2.67 11.19 -3.28
CA ALA A 64 -1.39 10.71 -3.77
C ALA A 64 -1.56 9.62 -4.83
N PHE A 65 -2.53 8.72 -4.65
CA PHE A 65 -2.89 7.71 -5.64
C PHE A 65 -3.42 8.33 -6.94
N ALA A 66 -4.34 9.30 -6.85
CA ALA A 66 -4.90 9.97 -8.02
C ALA A 66 -3.80 10.72 -8.82
N THR A 67 -2.93 11.45 -8.13
CA THR A 67 -1.84 12.20 -8.77
C THR A 67 -0.79 11.30 -9.39
N SER A 68 -0.36 10.24 -8.69
CA SER A 68 0.62 9.27 -9.23
C SER A 68 0.05 8.46 -10.41
N SER A 69 -1.25 8.21 -10.45
CA SER A 69 -1.90 7.46 -11.54
C SER A 69 -1.85 8.18 -12.89
N LEU A 70 -1.71 9.50 -12.90
CA LEU A 70 -1.48 10.27 -14.13
C LEU A 70 -0.12 9.93 -14.77
N PHE A 71 0.87 9.52 -13.96
CA PHE A 71 2.23 9.23 -14.41
C PHE A 71 2.54 7.73 -14.48
N SER A 72 1.68 6.88 -13.93
CA SER A 72 1.94 5.44 -13.81
C SER A 72 2.11 4.77 -15.18
N ALA A 73 1.27 5.12 -16.17
CA ALA A 73 1.39 4.60 -17.53
C ALA A 73 2.74 4.96 -18.18
N SER A 74 3.24 6.18 -17.95
CA SER A 74 4.57 6.60 -18.40
C SER A 74 5.68 5.82 -17.70
N LEU A 75 5.53 5.53 -16.40
CA LEU A 75 6.52 4.80 -15.62
C LEU A 75 6.62 3.32 -16.04
N MET A 76 5.48 2.69 -16.37
CA MET A 76 5.43 1.30 -16.89
C MET A 76 6.17 1.11 -18.20
N HIS A 77 6.29 2.15 -19.02
CA HIS A 77 7.05 2.07 -20.27
C HIS A 77 8.56 1.91 -20.01
N TYR A 78 9.07 2.43 -18.88
CA TYR A 78 10.49 2.38 -18.54
C TYR A 78 10.84 1.26 -17.55
N LEU A 79 9.94 0.91 -16.63
CA LEU A 79 10.14 -0.19 -15.70
C LEU A 79 9.37 -1.43 -16.14
N SER A 80 10.08 -2.56 -16.26
CA SER A 80 9.42 -3.87 -16.45
C SER A 80 8.44 -4.16 -15.31
N SER A 81 7.27 -4.72 -15.66
CA SER A 81 6.15 -5.00 -14.73
C SER A 81 6.56 -5.78 -13.48
N LYS A 82 7.57 -6.67 -13.58
CA LYS A 82 8.11 -7.42 -12.44
C LYS A 82 8.71 -6.50 -11.37
N TRP A 83 9.46 -5.48 -11.77
CA TRP A 83 10.14 -4.58 -10.83
C TRP A 83 9.18 -3.58 -10.19
N MET A 84 8.14 -3.15 -10.92
CA MET A 84 7.05 -2.37 -10.32
C MET A 84 6.34 -3.16 -9.22
N LEU A 85 6.02 -4.44 -9.45
CA LEU A 85 5.40 -5.30 -8.44
C LEU A 85 6.27 -5.48 -7.19
N VAL A 86 7.58 -5.69 -7.37
CA VAL A 86 8.53 -5.83 -6.25
C VAL A 86 8.65 -4.52 -5.47
N SER A 87 8.80 -3.38 -6.15
CA SER A 87 8.89 -2.08 -5.49
C SER A 87 7.60 -1.76 -4.70
N GLY A 88 6.43 -2.04 -5.27
CA GLY A 88 5.14 -1.84 -4.62
C GLY A 88 4.91 -2.76 -3.40
N THR A 89 5.45 -3.97 -3.40
CA THR A 89 5.36 -4.87 -2.23
C THR A 89 6.33 -4.46 -1.12
N CYS A 90 7.55 -4.03 -1.45
CA CYS A 90 8.50 -3.47 -0.48
C CYS A 90 7.96 -2.21 0.21
N LEU A 91 7.36 -1.28 -0.55
CA LEU A 91 6.78 -0.05 0.01
C LEU A 91 5.61 -0.36 0.97
N PHE A 92 4.79 -1.37 0.63
CA PHE A 92 3.74 -1.85 1.54
C PHE A 92 4.32 -2.44 2.84
N ALA A 93 5.39 -3.22 2.76
CA ALA A 93 6.03 -3.77 3.95
C ALA A 93 6.59 -2.66 4.87
N ILE A 94 7.27 -1.65 4.29
CA ILE A 94 7.80 -0.50 5.04
C ILE A 94 6.68 0.31 5.70
N TYR A 95 5.55 0.47 5.02
CA TYR A 95 4.37 1.13 5.58
C TYR A 95 3.85 0.38 6.83
N TYR A 96 3.70 -0.94 6.76
CA TYR A 96 3.24 -1.73 7.92
C TYR A 96 4.25 -1.71 9.09
N LEU A 97 5.55 -1.74 8.80
CA LEU A 97 6.59 -1.58 9.85
C LEU A 97 6.50 -0.22 10.54
N GLY A 98 6.04 0.80 9.82
CA GLY A 98 5.81 2.14 10.34
C GLY A 98 4.84 2.25 11.52
N PHE A 99 3.87 1.32 11.62
CA PHE A 99 2.87 1.35 12.68
C PHE A 99 3.41 0.95 14.06
N PHE A 100 4.63 0.38 14.15
CA PHE A 100 5.29 0.17 15.44
C PHE A 100 5.63 1.48 16.15
N TYR A 101 5.83 2.59 15.41
CA TYR A 101 6.13 3.90 15.98
C TYR A 101 5.35 5.01 15.28
N ILE A 102 4.07 5.16 15.66
CA ILE A 102 3.16 6.16 15.09
C ILE A 102 3.69 7.57 15.39
N ASN A 103 4.09 8.37 14.41
CA ASN A 103 4.38 9.80 14.57
C ASN A 103 3.61 10.54 13.48
N THR A 104 3.03 11.71 13.77
CA THR A 104 2.29 12.53 12.80
C THR A 104 3.04 12.68 11.48
N TYR A 105 4.32 13.06 11.50
CA TYR A 105 5.09 13.27 10.27
C TYR A 105 5.32 11.97 9.49
N TYR A 106 5.71 10.91 10.20
CA TYR A 106 5.94 9.60 9.58
C TYR A 106 4.65 9.01 9.01
N TYR A 107 3.54 9.14 9.74
CA TYR A 107 2.23 8.65 9.34
C TYR A 107 1.81 9.26 8.00
N TYR A 108 1.76 10.59 7.88
CA TYR A 108 1.36 11.24 6.63
C TYR A 108 2.34 10.99 5.48
N PHE A 109 3.65 10.98 5.75
CA PHE A 109 4.65 10.65 4.73
C PHE A 109 4.46 9.22 4.19
N SER A 110 4.18 8.27 5.10
CA SER A 110 3.92 6.89 4.73
C SER A 110 2.61 6.72 3.93
N GLN A 111 1.58 7.53 4.20
CA GLN A 111 0.34 7.54 3.39
C GLN A 111 0.57 8.03 1.96
N ILE A 112 1.40 9.07 1.78
CA ILE A 112 1.78 9.56 0.44
C ILE A 112 2.54 8.47 -0.33
N THR A 113 3.52 7.86 0.34
CA THR A 113 4.33 6.79 -0.24
C THR A 113 3.47 5.59 -0.64
N MET A 114 2.47 5.26 0.18
CA MET A 114 1.50 4.22 -0.12
C MET A 114 0.63 4.54 -1.32
N GLY A 115 0.11 5.76 -1.44
CA GLY A 115 -0.68 6.18 -2.61
C GLY A 115 0.11 6.05 -3.91
N ILE A 116 1.39 6.43 -3.91
CA ILE A 116 2.30 6.25 -5.06
C ILE A 116 2.52 4.76 -5.35
N ALA A 117 2.79 3.96 -4.32
CA ALA A 117 2.98 2.52 -4.47
C ALA A 117 1.72 1.81 -5.01
N TYR A 118 0.54 2.30 -4.66
CA TYR A 118 -0.74 1.76 -5.11
C TYR A 118 -0.96 2.01 -6.61
N SER A 119 -0.51 3.15 -7.11
CA SER A 119 -0.61 3.51 -8.52
C SER A 119 0.29 2.67 -9.43
N GLY A 120 1.44 2.24 -8.93
CA GLY A 120 2.36 1.36 -9.66
C GLY A 120 1.95 -0.13 -9.67
N LYS A 121 0.82 -0.49 -9.08
CA LYS A 121 0.31 -1.86 -9.05
C LYS A 121 -0.81 -2.00 -10.09
N PHE A 122 -0.44 -2.49 -11.26
CA PHE A 122 -1.36 -3.15 -12.18
C PHE A 122 -1.14 -4.66 -12.08
#